data_AF-A0AA38R1H9-F1
#
_entry.id   AF-A0AA38R1H9-F1
#
_cell.length_a   1.000
_cell.length_b   1.000
_cell.length_c   1.000
_cell.angle_alpha   90.00
_cell.angle_beta   90.00
_cell.angle_gamma   90.00
#
_symmetry.space_group_name_H-M   'P 1'
#
loop_
_entity.id
_entity.type
_entity.pdbx_description
1 polymer ?
#
loop_
_entity_poly.entity_id
_entity_poly.type
_entity_poly.pdbx_seq_one_letter_code
_entity_poly.pdbx_strand_id
1 'polypeptide(L)'
;MVEGTEAPPRGVWENGDPATLPSFLRSGSLSRERQQSSSDADDDVHLALLGPADMQRSHNGLPYPKLPVLIQSFLEAHDRVSLCDVVDGSDVSDEWGSDHLALDGHADVAWARRKNEAIPVSTRSCFGGGVPTKAVQKRELWQWAVSTKSCRLGWSTPPSRSATHFRLLDSPDPWHEPRECS
;
A
#
# COMPACT_ATOMS: atom_id res chain seq x y z
N MET A 1 -63.05 5.20 -17.61
CA MET A 1 -63.60 5.54 -16.29
C MET A 1 -62.58 5.02 -15.29
N VAL A 2 -61.47 5.72 -15.03
CA VAL A 2 -61.26 6.89 -14.14
C VAL A 2 -61.79 6.66 -12.73
N GLU A 3 -60.87 6.40 -11.80
CA GLU A 3 -60.66 7.04 -10.49
C GLU A 3 -59.38 6.36 -9.91
N GLY A 4 -58.29 7.01 -9.52
CA GLY A 4 -58.12 8.36 -9.00
C GLY A 4 -57.86 8.27 -7.50
N THR A 5 -56.66 7.87 -7.07
CA THR A 5 -56.22 8.04 -5.67
C THR A 5 -54.82 8.66 -5.62
N GLU A 6 -54.90 9.96 -5.38
CA GLU A 6 -53.90 10.99 -5.21
C GLU A 6 -52.89 10.67 -4.10
N ALA A 7 -51.61 10.94 -4.35
CA ALA A 7 -50.57 10.92 -3.32
C ALA A 7 -50.82 12.06 -2.32
N PRO A 8 -50.67 11.85 -1.01
CA PRO A 8 -50.97 12.88 -0.02
C PRO A 8 -50.07 14.11 -0.19
N PRO A 9 -50.61 15.32 0.06
CA PRO A 9 -49.95 16.58 -0.25
C PRO A 9 -48.65 16.79 0.54
N ARG A 10 -47.64 17.32 -0.15
CA ARG A 10 -46.39 17.81 0.44
C ARG A 10 -46.70 19.04 1.29
N GLY A 11 -46.86 18.87 2.60
CA GLY A 11 -46.97 20.02 3.50
C GLY A 11 -47.54 19.71 4.87
N VAL A 12 -46.89 18.83 5.64
CA VAL A 12 -47.13 18.73 7.10
C VAL A 12 -45.83 18.30 7.81
N TRP A 13 -44.78 19.12 7.75
CA TRP A 13 -43.60 18.91 8.61
C TRP A 13 -43.13 20.17 9.34
N GLU A 14 -43.91 21.26 9.31
CA GLU A 14 -43.45 22.51 9.92
C GLU A 14 -44.00 22.82 11.31
N ASN A 15 -44.95 22.06 11.87
CA ASN A 15 -45.41 22.30 13.26
C ASN A 15 -45.95 21.03 13.96
N GLY A 16 -45.18 19.94 13.95
CA GLY A 16 -45.49 18.73 14.73
C GLY A 16 -44.73 18.69 16.04
N ASP A 17 -45.43 18.43 17.15
CA ASP A 17 -44.83 18.23 18.47
C ASP A 17 -43.72 17.15 18.40
N PRO A 18 -42.46 17.44 18.82
CA PRO A 18 -41.38 16.45 18.82
C PRO A 18 -41.69 15.21 19.67
N ALA A 19 -42.78 15.25 20.44
CA ALA A 19 -43.26 14.11 21.19
C ALA A 19 -43.70 12.92 20.32
N THR A 20 -44.15 13.16 19.09
CA THR A 20 -44.79 12.16 18.22
C THR A 20 -43.82 11.50 17.22
N LEU A 21 -42.54 11.89 17.23
CA LEU A 21 -41.53 11.28 16.36
C LEU A 21 -41.13 9.88 16.88
N PRO A 22 -40.93 8.89 15.99
CA PRO A 22 -40.41 7.60 16.37
C PRO A 22 -39.02 7.75 17.00
N SER A 23 -38.72 6.92 18.01
CA SER A 23 -37.58 7.09 18.93
C SER A 23 -36.21 7.20 18.24
N PHE A 24 -36.04 6.62 17.05
CA PHE A 24 -34.81 6.69 16.28
C PHE A 24 -34.54 8.06 15.63
N LEU A 25 -35.54 8.95 15.54
CA LEU A 25 -35.38 10.34 15.07
C LEU A 25 -35.28 11.36 16.21
N ARG A 26 -35.46 10.94 17.47
CA ARG A 26 -35.45 11.84 18.64
C ARG A 26 -34.04 12.19 19.13
N SER A 27 -33.01 11.53 18.60
CA SER A 27 -31.62 11.72 18.97
C SER A 27 -30.83 12.37 17.85
N GLY A 28 -31.30 13.53 17.38
CA GLY A 28 -30.55 14.42 16.51
C GLY A 28 -29.69 15.38 17.32
N SER A 29 -28.72 14.87 18.10
CA SER A 29 -27.58 15.69 18.54
C SER A 29 -26.54 15.69 17.41
N LEU A 30 -26.80 16.51 16.38
CA LEU A 30 -25.84 16.91 15.37
C LEU A 30 -24.73 17.74 16.02
N SER A 31 -23.82 17.10 16.76
CA SER A 31 -22.59 17.69 17.30
C SER A 31 -21.65 16.60 17.81
N ARG A 32 -21.37 15.57 17.00
CA ARG A 32 -20.22 14.67 17.26
C ARG A 32 -19.70 13.91 16.03
N GLU A 33 -19.86 14.44 14.83
CA GLU A 33 -19.34 13.80 13.60
C GLU A 33 -18.37 14.68 12.81
N ARG A 34 -17.88 15.76 13.40
CA ARG A 34 -16.87 16.63 12.76
C ARG A 34 -15.59 16.71 13.57
N GLN A 35 -15.08 15.55 13.99
CA GLN A 35 -13.72 15.39 14.52
C GLN A 35 -13.31 13.92 14.64
N GLN A 36 -13.68 13.05 13.69
CA GLN A 36 -12.80 11.93 13.36
C GLN A 36 -11.76 12.51 12.40
N SER A 37 -10.78 13.17 13.01
CA SER A 37 -9.60 13.70 12.33
C SER A 37 -8.96 12.58 11.52
N SER A 38 -8.60 12.89 10.29
CA SER A 38 -8.03 12.06 9.25
C SER A 38 -6.62 11.51 9.56
N SER A 39 -6.36 11.01 10.77
CA SER A 39 -5.03 10.53 11.18
C SER A 39 -4.77 9.07 10.86
N ASP A 40 -5.80 8.27 10.57
CA ASP A 40 -5.65 6.82 10.47
C ASP A 40 -5.21 6.33 9.08
N ALA A 41 -5.04 7.22 8.11
CA ALA A 41 -4.66 6.88 6.73
C ALA A 41 -3.14 6.93 6.45
N ASP A 42 -2.34 7.40 7.41
CA ASP A 42 -0.92 7.73 7.17
C ASP A 42 0.07 6.60 7.52
N ASP A 43 -0.38 5.58 8.27
CA ASP A 43 0.55 4.57 8.78
C ASP A 43 0.70 3.35 7.85
N ASP A 44 -0.22 3.09 6.91
CA ASP A 44 -0.33 1.78 6.24
C ASP A 44 0.75 1.45 5.21
N VAL A 45 1.47 2.45 4.69
CA VAL A 45 2.59 2.21 3.81
C VAL A 45 3.66 3.28 4.03
N HIS A 46 4.94 2.88 4.04
CA HIS A 46 6.07 3.84 3.94
C HIS A 46 6.03 4.71 2.65
N LEU A 47 5.03 4.50 1.78
CA LEU A 47 4.71 5.35 0.63
C LEU A 47 3.88 6.60 1.01
N ALA A 48 3.48 6.79 2.27
CA ALA A 48 2.66 7.94 2.67
C ALA A 48 3.42 9.29 2.59
N LEU A 49 4.75 9.27 2.54
CA LEU A 49 5.62 10.45 2.38
C LEU A 49 5.90 10.84 0.92
N LEU A 50 5.25 10.22 -0.07
CA LEU A 50 5.51 10.52 -1.47
C LEU A 50 4.97 11.90 -1.86
N GLY A 51 5.88 12.82 -2.17
CA GLY A 51 5.51 14.06 -2.84
C GLY A 51 5.12 13.81 -4.29
N PRO A 52 4.48 14.78 -4.97
CA PRO A 52 4.22 14.69 -6.42
C PRO A 52 5.48 14.43 -7.25
N ALA A 53 6.66 14.79 -6.74
CA ALA A 53 7.95 14.56 -7.36
C ALA A 53 8.44 13.10 -7.30
N ASP A 54 7.93 12.31 -6.36
CA ASP A 54 8.34 10.91 -6.14
C ASP A 54 7.44 9.92 -6.88
N MET A 55 6.33 10.43 -7.41
CA MET A 55 5.40 9.71 -8.25
C MET A 55 5.70 9.94 -9.73
N GLN A 56 5.41 8.93 -10.54
CA GLN A 56 5.36 9.01 -11.98
C GLN A 56 4.06 8.39 -12.47
N ARG A 57 3.71 8.62 -13.74
CA ARG A 57 2.48 8.08 -14.34
C ARG A 57 2.81 7.10 -15.43
N SER A 58 2.01 6.05 -15.51
CA SER A 58 2.15 5.07 -16.58
C SER A 58 1.67 5.68 -17.89
N HIS A 59 1.92 4.98 -18.99
CA HIS A 59 1.35 5.36 -20.28
C HIS A 59 -0.18 5.52 -20.23
N ASN A 60 -0.86 4.76 -19.36
CA ASN A 60 -2.31 4.81 -19.16
C ASN A 60 -2.73 5.75 -18.02
N GLY A 61 -1.82 6.62 -17.56
CA GLY A 61 -2.10 7.66 -16.56
C GLY A 61 -2.17 7.17 -15.11
N LEU A 62 -1.92 5.88 -14.84
CA LEU A 62 -1.93 5.34 -13.47
C LEU A 62 -0.73 5.89 -12.68
N PRO A 63 -0.94 6.52 -11.51
CA PRO A 63 0.16 6.99 -10.68
C PRO A 63 0.84 5.82 -9.96
N TYR A 64 2.17 5.80 -9.97
CA TYR A 64 2.98 4.82 -9.24
C TYR A 64 4.29 5.45 -8.76
N PRO A 65 4.89 4.96 -7.67
CA PRO A 65 6.15 5.48 -7.19
C PRO A 65 7.28 5.22 -8.19
N LYS A 66 8.28 6.11 -8.21
CA LYS A 66 9.55 5.84 -8.89
C LYS A 66 10.24 4.62 -8.28
N LEU A 67 10.98 3.89 -9.10
CA LEU A 67 11.63 2.64 -8.70
C LEU A 67 12.55 2.78 -7.46
N PRO A 68 13.44 3.80 -7.37
CA PRO A 68 14.27 3.99 -6.18
C PRO A 68 13.45 4.19 -4.91
N VAL A 69 12.33 4.89 -5.03
CA VAL A 69 11.48 5.22 -3.90
C VAL A 69 10.71 4.00 -3.42
N LEU A 70 10.19 3.21 -4.35
CA LEU A 70 9.53 1.94 -4.04
C LEU A 70 10.49 0.98 -3.33
N ILE A 71 11.70 0.78 -3.87
CA ILE A 71 12.70 -0.12 -3.27
C ILE A 71 13.15 0.38 -1.90
N GLN A 72 13.39 1.69 -1.75
CA GLN A 72 13.76 2.30 -0.49
C GLN A 72 12.70 2.04 0.60
N SER A 73 11.42 2.15 0.24
CA SER A 73 10.33 1.89 1.19
C SER A 73 10.34 0.45 1.71
N PHE A 74 10.68 -0.54 0.88
CA PHE A 74 10.77 -1.93 1.31
C PHE A 74 11.99 -2.21 2.17
N LEU A 75 13.12 -1.53 1.91
CA LEU A 75 14.31 -1.60 2.76
C LEU A 75 14.01 -1.04 4.17
N GLU A 76 13.29 0.07 4.25
CA GLU A 76 12.91 0.71 5.51
C GLU A 76 11.88 -0.11 6.28
N ALA A 77 10.90 -0.70 5.59
CA ALA A 77 9.91 -1.59 6.16
C ALA A 77 10.48 -2.95 6.59
N HIS A 78 11.71 -3.28 6.18
CA HIS A 78 12.28 -4.62 6.27
C HIS A 78 11.37 -5.68 5.62
N ASP A 79 10.70 -5.32 4.53
CA ASP A 79 9.83 -6.23 3.79
C ASP A 79 10.66 -7.04 2.78
N ARG A 80 11.13 -8.20 3.24
CA ARG A 80 11.96 -9.10 2.43
C ARG A 80 11.23 -9.66 1.22
N VAL A 81 9.91 -9.85 1.30
CA VAL A 81 9.14 -10.49 0.23
C VAL A 81 8.99 -9.48 -0.90
N SER A 82 8.43 -8.31 -0.58
CA SER A 82 8.24 -7.25 -1.57
C SER A 82 9.56 -6.75 -2.15
N LEU A 83 10.63 -6.72 -1.34
CA LEU A 83 11.99 -6.39 -1.83
C LEU A 83 12.50 -7.42 -2.85
N CYS A 84 12.35 -8.73 -2.59
CA CYS A 84 12.74 -9.75 -3.56
C CYS A 84 11.94 -9.61 -4.85
N ASP A 85 10.63 -9.41 -4.73
CA ASP A 85 9.73 -9.34 -5.88
C ASP A 85 10.04 -8.14 -6.78
N VAL A 86 10.29 -6.97 -6.21
CA VAL A 86 10.65 -5.78 -7.00
C VAL A 86 12.05 -5.91 -7.61
N VAL A 87 13.01 -6.52 -6.91
CA VAL A 87 14.36 -6.78 -7.45
C VAL A 87 14.29 -7.77 -8.60
N ASP A 88 13.45 -8.80 -8.51
CA ASP A 88 13.23 -9.74 -9.60
C ASP A 88 12.49 -9.10 -10.78
N GLY A 89 11.49 -8.26 -10.50
CA GLY A 89 10.72 -7.58 -11.55
C GLY A 89 11.49 -6.51 -12.31
N SER A 90 12.43 -5.83 -11.65
CA SER A 90 13.25 -4.76 -12.24
C SER A 90 14.61 -5.23 -12.73
N ASP A 91 15.15 -6.30 -12.15
CA ASP A 91 16.51 -6.81 -12.40
C ASP A 91 17.64 -5.76 -12.27
N VAL A 92 17.49 -4.87 -11.30
CA VAL A 92 18.51 -3.89 -10.91
C VAL A 92 19.77 -4.56 -10.33
N SER A 93 20.96 -4.03 -10.63
CA SER A 93 22.23 -4.54 -10.12
C SER A 93 22.56 -4.02 -8.71
N ASP A 94 23.59 -4.57 -8.05
CA ASP A 94 24.02 -4.07 -6.74
C ASP A 94 24.55 -2.63 -6.83
N GLU A 95 25.26 -2.31 -7.92
CA GLU A 95 25.79 -0.97 -8.23
C GLU A 95 24.66 0.03 -8.40
N TRP A 96 23.58 -0.36 -9.10
CA TRP A 96 22.40 0.49 -9.24
C TRP A 96 21.85 0.91 -7.88
N GLY A 97 21.81 -0.01 -6.90
CA GLY A 97 21.36 0.31 -5.55
C GLY A 97 22.29 1.27 -4.83
N SER A 98 23.59 1.17 -5.04
CA SER A 98 24.57 2.09 -4.46
C SER A 98 24.42 3.53 -4.99
N ASP A 99 24.02 3.68 -6.25
CA ASP A 99 23.84 4.97 -6.89
C ASP A 99 22.48 5.64 -6.59
N HIS A 100 21.44 4.84 -6.31
CA HIS A 100 20.05 5.32 -6.24
C HIS A 100 19.38 5.20 -4.86
N LEU A 101 19.95 4.42 -3.93
CA LEU A 101 19.31 4.12 -2.64
C LEU A 101 20.12 4.65 -1.46
N ALA A 102 19.41 5.02 -0.40
CA ALA A 102 20.02 5.37 0.87
C ALA A 102 20.28 4.09 1.69
N LEU A 103 21.39 3.40 1.40
CA LEU A 103 21.75 2.13 2.02
C LEU A 103 22.39 2.26 3.41
N ASP A 104 22.77 3.47 3.81
CA ASP A 104 23.36 3.71 5.12
C ASP A 104 22.30 3.71 6.22
N GLY A 105 22.67 3.15 7.38
CA GLY A 105 21.78 2.99 8.52
C GLY A 105 20.99 1.68 8.53
N HIS A 106 19.96 1.66 9.37
CA HIS A 106 19.14 0.47 9.63
C HIS A 106 17.70 0.67 9.13
N ALA A 107 16.98 -0.44 8.96
CA ALA A 107 15.54 -0.42 8.74
C ALA A 107 14.79 0.30 9.90
N ASP A 108 13.60 0.83 9.62
CA ASP A 108 12.83 1.63 10.57
C ASP A 108 12.17 0.76 11.65
N VAL A 109 12.96 0.47 12.68
CA VAL A 109 12.50 -0.28 13.86
C VAL A 109 11.41 0.47 14.62
N ALA A 110 11.39 1.81 14.58
CA ALA A 110 10.40 2.60 15.30
C ALA A 110 9.02 2.44 14.65
N TRP A 111 8.93 2.51 13.32
CA TRP A 111 7.71 2.18 12.59
C TRP A 111 7.26 0.74 12.84
N ALA A 112 8.17 -0.24 12.78
CA ALA A 112 7.84 -1.65 13.03
C ALA A 112 7.25 -1.86 14.44
N ARG A 113 7.78 -1.16 15.45
CA ARG A 113 7.24 -1.19 16.82
C ARG A 113 5.84 -0.59 16.89
N ARG A 114 5.64 0.62 16.33
CA ARG A 114 4.33 1.27 16.29
C ARG A 114 3.28 0.39 15.61
N LYS A 115 3.62 -0.24 14.49
CA LYS A 115 2.73 -1.17 13.79
C LYS A 115 2.38 -2.38 14.64
N ASN A 116 3.38 -3.01 15.26
CA ASN A 116 3.14 -4.17 16.11
C ASN A 116 2.29 -3.85 17.35
N GLU A 117 2.38 -2.64 17.89
CA GLU A 117 1.50 -2.16 18.96
C GLU A 117 0.05 -1.96 18.49
N ALA A 118 -0.15 -1.58 17.23
CA ALA A 118 -1.47 -1.38 16.63
C ALA A 118 -2.18 -2.69 16.23
N ILE A 119 -1.43 -3.72 15.80
CA ILE A 119 -1.97 -5.03 15.38
C ILE A 119 -2.94 -5.68 16.39
N PRO A 120 -2.61 -5.82 17.69
CA PRO A 120 -3.52 -6.43 18.67
C PRO A 120 -4.77 -5.59 18.95
N VAL A 121 -4.72 -4.28 18.69
CA VAL A 121 -5.88 -3.39 18.82
C VAL A 121 -6.82 -3.54 17.62
N SER A 122 -6.24 -3.72 16.42
CA SER A 122 -6.99 -3.83 15.17
C SER A 122 -7.47 -5.24 14.83
N THR A 123 -6.91 -6.28 15.48
CA THR A 123 -7.26 -7.68 15.20
C THR A 123 -7.73 -8.43 16.45
N ARG A 124 -8.87 -9.12 16.35
CA ARG A 124 -9.37 -10.06 17.38
C ARG A 124 -8.68 -11.44 17.33
N SER A 125 -7.75 -11.61 16.40
CA SER A 125 -7.12 -12.90 16.07
C SER A 125 -5.79 -13.06 16.79
N CYS A 126 -5.60 -14.21 17.44
CA CYS A 126 -4.33 -14.63 18.02
C CYS A 126 -3.31 -15.14 16.98
N PHE A 127 -3.68 -15.19 15.69
CA PHE A 127 -2.82 -15.63 14.59
C PHE A 127 -2.20 -14.48 13.79
N GLY A 128 -2.08 -13.28 14.39
CA GLY A 128 -1.49 -12.11 13.74
C GLY A 128 0.03 -12.23 13.57
N GLY A 129 0.51 -12.20 12.33
CA GLY A 129 1.92 -11.95 12.03
C GLY A 129 2.30 -10.52 12.41
N GLY A 130 3.55 -10.31 12.84
CA GLY A 130 4.09 -9.00 13.18
C GLY A 130 5.17 -8.54 12.19
N VAL A 131 5.40 -7.24 12.13
CA VAL A 131 6.52 -6.63 11.40
C VAL A 131 7.83 -6.94 12.16
N PRO A 132 8.91 -7.37 11.49
CA PRO A 132 10.18 -7.62 12.16
C PRO A 132 10.73 -6.36 12.87
N THR A 133 11.05 -6.45 14.16
CA THR A 133 11.59 -5.34 14.97
C THR A 133 13.11 -5.38 15.16
N LYS A 134 13.77 -6.37 14.57
CA LYS A 134 15.24 -6.46 14.60
C LYS A 134 15.81 -5.37 13.68
N ALA A 135 16.72 -4.57 14.23
CA ALA A 135 17.51 -3.66 13.42
C ALA A 135 18.35 -4.47 12.42
N VAL A 136 18.13 -4.25 11.13
CA VAL A 136 18.90 -4.85 10.04
C VAL A 136 19.50 -3.72 9.23
N GLN A 137 20.78 -3.86 8.88
CA GLN A 137 21.48 -2.88 8.05
C GLN A 137 20.88 -2.92 6.64
N LYS A 138 20.48 -1.75 6.11
CA LYS A 138 19.85 -1.67 4.78
C LYS A 138 20.78 -2.21 3.68
N ARG A 139 22.08 -1.91 3.77
CA ARG A 139 23.11 -2.43 2.88
C ARG A 139 23.17 -3.96 2.85
N GLU A 140 23.14 -4.62 4.01
CA GLU A 140 23.16 -6.09 4.09
C GLU A 140 21.89 -6.69 3.49
N LEU A 141 20.73 -6.08 3.78
CA LEU A 141 19.45 -6.51 3.25
C LEU A 141 19.39 -6.37 1.72
N TRP A 142 19.90 -5.25 1.20
CA TRP A 142 20.02 -5.00 -0.23
C TRP A 142 20.92 -6.04 -0.92
N GLN A 143 22.15 -6.21 -0.43
CA GLN A 143 23.11 -7.18 -0.98
C GLN A 143 22.56 -8.60 -0.95
N TRP A 144 21.87 -8.98 0.11
CA TRP A 144 21.19 -10.27 0.19
C TRP A 144 20.12 -10.40 -0.91
N ALA A 145 19.28 -9.39 -1.11
CA ALA A 145 18.21 -9.43 -2.10
C ALA A 145 18.75 -9.57 -3.54
N VAL A 146 19.79 -8.82 -3.89
CA VAL A 146 20.39 -8.85 -5.25
C VAL A 146 21.31 -10.05 -5.49
N SER A 147 21.96 -10.61 -4.47
CA SER A 147 22.81 -11.80 -4.64
C SER A 147 22.01 -13.09 -4.75
N THR A 148 20.79 -13.13 -4.21
CA THR A 148 19.97 -14.35 -4.14
C THR A 148 18.96 -14.50 -5.28
N LYS A 149 18.99 -13.65 -6.34
CA LYS A 149 18.03 -13.73 -7.47
C LYS A 149 17.97 -15.12 -8.09
N SER A 150 19.13 -15.72 -8.35
CA SER A 150 19.24 -17.04 -8.96
C SER A 150 18.62 -18.14 -8.10
N CYS A 151 18.68 -18.00 -6.77
CA CYS A 151 18.06 -18.94 -5.84
C CYS A 151 16.52 -18.87 -5.86
N ARG A 152 15.93 -17.77 -6.36
CA ARG A 152 14.47 -17.55 -6.39
C ARG A 152 13.80 -18.06 -7.66
N LEU A 153 14.55 -18.50 -8.66
CA LEU A 153 14.01 -19.05 -9.90
C LEU A 153 13.12 -20.29 -9.67
N GLY A 154 13.28 -21.01 -8.56
CA GLY A 154 12.49 -22.20 -8.26
C GLY A 154 12.71 -23.31 -9.31
N TRP A 155 11.95 -24.39 -9.19
CA TRP A 155 12.11 -25.56 -10.08
C TRP A 155 11.40 -25.39 -11.42
N SER A 156 10.40 -24.50 -11.52
CA SER A 156 9.60 -24.25 -12.71
C SER A 156 10.22 -23.24 -13.68
N THR A 157 11.18 -22.44 -13.22
CA THR A 157 11.79 -21.35 -14.01
C THR A 157 13.24 -21.71 -14.29
N PRO A 158 13.55 -22.28 -15.48
CA PRO A 158 14.90 -22.74 -15.76
C PRO A 158 15.86 -21.54 -15.89
N PRO A 159 17.06 -21.61 -15.27
CA PRO A 159 18.05 -20.53 -15.32
C PRO A 159 18.63 -20.30 -16.71
N SER A 160 18.44 -21.25 -17.64
CA SER A 160 18.86 -21.11 -19.04
C SER A 160 17.98 -20.18 -19.87
N ARG A 161 16.81 -19.77 -19.34
CA ARG A 161 15.85 -18.90 -20.05
C ARG A 161 15.46 -17.65 -19.27
N SER A 162 15.84 -17.57 -18.00
CA SER A 162 15.29 -16.59 -17.07
C SER A 162 16.42 -15.90 -16.33
N ALA A 163 16.42 -14.56 -16.37
CA ALA A 163 17.37 -13.72 -15.64
C ALA A 163 16.99 -13.65 -14.16
N THR A 164 15.69 -13.52 -13.87
CA THR A 164 15.11 -13.48 -12.53
C THR A 164 13.81 -14.29 -12.51
N HIS A 165 13.14 -14.35 -11.36
CA HIS A 165 11.84 -15.04 -11.24
C HIS A 165 10.77 -14.48 -12.20
N PHE A 166 10.86 -13.19 -12.55
CA PHE A 166 9.87 -12.51 -13.41
C PHE A 166 10.42 -12.10 -14.79
N ARG A 167 11.72 -12.19 -15.04
CA ARG A 167 12.34 -11.74 -16.29
C ARG A 167 13.00 -12.87 -17.06
N LEU A 168 12.73 -12.89 -18.36
CA LEU A 168 13.47 -13.70 -19.31
C LEU A 168 14.86 -13.11 -19.53
N LEU A 169 15.80 -13.97 -19.89
CA LEU A 169 17.13 -13.54 -20.36
C LEU A 169 16.97 -12.60 -21.56
N ASP A 170 17.77 -11.53 -21.57
CA ASP A 170 17.80 -10.49 -22.61
C ASP A 170 16.46 -9.78 -22.87
N SER A 171 15.49 -9.90 -21.96
CA SER A 171 14.23 -9.18 -22.07
C SER A 171 14.43 -7.68 -21.91
N PRO A 172 13.75 -6.84 -22.71
CA PRO A 172 13.80 -5.39 -22.55
C PRO A 172 13.21 -4.96 -21.21
N ASP A 173 13.52 -3.73 -20.78
CA ASP A 173 13.04 -3.21 -19.51
C ASP A 173 11.51 -3.02 -19.54
N PRO A 174 10.76 -3.75 -18.68
CA PRO A 174 9.31 -3.68 -18.64
C PRO A 174 8.73 -2.30 -18.26
N TRP A 175 9.54 -1.39 -17.72
CA TRP A 175 9.14 -0.05 -17.28
C TRP A 175 9.18 0.99 -18.40
N HIS A 176 9.87 0.69 -19.51
CA HIS A 176 10.05 1.62 -20.63
C HIS A 176 9.19 1.27 -21.86
N GLU A 177 8.55 0.11 -21.88
CA GLU A 177 7.73 -0.31 -23.02
C GLU A 177 6.24 0.05 -22.85
N PRO A 178 5.59 0.61 -23.88
CA PRO A 178 4.14 0.75 -23.91
C PRO A 178 3.50 -0.63 -23.86
N ARG A 179 2.58 -0.85 -22.93
CA ARG A 179 1.77 -2.08 -22.90
C ARG A 179 0.38 -1.79 -23.41
N GLU A 180 -0.07 -2.58 -24.37
CA GLU A 180 -1.48 -2.60 -24.75
C GLU A 180 -2.26 -3.25 -23.61
N CYS A 181 -3.12 -2.47 -22.96
CA CYS A 181 -4.09 -3.02 -22.01
C CYS A 181 -5.25 -3.59 -22.81
N SER A 182 -5.29 -4.92 -22.92
CA SER A 182 -6.43 -5.70 -23.44
C SER A 182 -7.61 -5.71 -22.48
#